data_AF-A0A8T5N8S7-F1
#
_entry.id   AF-A0A8T5N8S7-F1
#
_cell.length_a   1.000
_cell.length_b   1.000
_cell.length_c   1.000
_cell.angle_alpha   90.00
_cell.angle_beta   90.00
_cell.angle_gamma   90.00
#
_symmetry.space_group_name_H-M   'P 1'
#
loop_
_entity.id
_entity.type
_entity.pdbx_description
1 polymer ?
#
loop_
_entity_poly.entity_id
_entity_poly.type
_entity_poly.pdbx_seq_one_letter_code
_entity_poly.pdbx_strand_id
1 'polypeptide(L)'
;MRRIIKKPDEKNISLKKVVADTSAIISGNLTRLIEQGKMKNSEIIIPEIVMGELQAQTSRMKESGFLGLAEIKKIRELSKKNKITIKFVGERPSYEDILLSKSGRVDALIQDIAKQN
;
A
#
# COMPACT_ATOMS: atom_id res chain seq x y z
N MET A 1 -40.31 -34.83 -9.50
CA MET A 1 -40.23 -33.71 -8.52
C MET A 1 -38.76 -33.35 -8.31
N ARG A 2 -38.44 -32.06 -8.46
CA ARG A 2 -37.23 -31.30 -8.06
C ARG A 2 -35.86 -31.77 -8.59
N ARG A 3 -35.54 -31.24 -9.78
CA ARG A 3 -34.17 -31.09 -10.30
C ARG A 3 -33.44 -30.08 -9.40
N ILE A 4 -32.43 -30.52 -8.65
CA ILE A 4 -31.61 -29.64 -7.81
C ILE A 4 -30.76 -28.80 -8.75
N ILE A 5 -31.14 -27.52 -8.88
CA ILE A 5 -30.38 -26.52 -9.62
C ILE A 5 -29.15 -26.22 -8.74
N LYS A 6 -27.98 -26.74 -9.10
CA LYS A 6 -26.71 -26.25 -8.55
C LYS A 6 -26.63 -24.76 -8.90
N LYS A 7 -26.56 -23.89 -7.87
CA LYS A 7 -26.30 -22.46 -8.06
C LYS A 7 -25.01 -22.29 -8.85
N PRO A 8 -24.95 -21.38 -9.83
CA PRO A 8 -23.74 -21.15 -10.61
C PRO A 8 -22.63 -20.67 -9.68
N ASP A 9 -21.43 -21.18 -9.90
CA ASP A 9 -20.23 -20.93 -9.12
C ASP A 9 -20.05 -19.44 -8.83
N GLU A 10 -20.08 -19.07 -7.55
CA GLU A 10 -19.59 -17.77 -7.09
C GLU A 10 -18.11 -17.71 -7.48
N LYS A 11 -17.84 -17.10 -8.65
CA LYS A 11 -16.48 -16.78 -9.10
C LYS A 11 -15.80 -16.06 -7.94
N ASN A 12 -14.84 -16.72 -7.32
CA ASN A 12 -13.98 -16.14 -6.30
C ASN A 12 -13.20 -15.01 -6.98
N ILE A 13 -13.70 -13.77 -6.90
CA ILE A 13 -13.07 -12.62 -7.54
C ILE A 13 -11.81 -12.33 -6.73
N SER A 14 -10.68 -12.92 -7.14
CA SER A 14 -9.37 -12.59 -6.60
C SER A 14 -9.08 -11.12 -6.91
N LEU A 15 -9.28 -10.24 -5.92
CA LEU A 15 -8.87 -8.84 -6.01
C LEU A 15 -7.37 -8.78 -6.25
N LYS A 16 -6.94 -7.97 -7.23
CA LYS A 16 -5.52 -7.78 -7.49
C LYS A 16 -4.89 -7.06 -6.30
N LYS A 17 -3.94 -7.68 -5.63
CA LYS A 17 -3.19 -7.04 -4.54
C LYS A 17 -1.97 -6.31 -5.09
N VAL A 18 -1.69 -5.13 -4.54
CA VAL A 18 -0.51 -4.34 -4.90
C VAL A 18 0.11 -3.80 -3.62
N VAL A 19 1.37 -4.17 -3.37
CA VAL A 19 2.15 -3.62 -2.25
C VAL A 19 2.84 -2.34 -2.71
N ALA A 20 2.65 -1.27 -1.94
CA ALA A 20 3.22 0.03 -2.23
C ALA A 20 4.65 0.13 -1.70
N ASP A 21 5.56 0.59 -2.56
CA ASP A 21 6.93 0.93 -2.20
C ASP A 21 7.06 2.42 -1.85
N THR A 22 8.00 2.79 -0.99
CA THR A 22 8.26 4.17 -0.57
C THR A 22 8.50 5.07 -1.78
N SER A 23 9.35 4.63 -2.73
CA SER A 23 9.69 5.41 -3.92
C SER A 23 8.48 5.63 -4.85
N ALA A 24 7.63 4.62 -5.00
CA ALA A 24 6.43 4.66 -5.84
C ALA A 24 5.34 5.59 -5.27
N ILE A 25 5.30 5.75 -3.95
CA ILE A 25 4.44 6.71 -3.25
C ILE A 25 4.99 8.13 -3.45
N ILE A 26 6.26 8.37 -3.12
CA ILE A 26 6.86 9.72 -3.19
C ILE A 26 6.83 10.27 -4.63
N SER A 27 7.07 9.43 -5.63
CA SER A 27 7.01 9.82 -7.04
C SER A 27 5.59 10.09 -7.58
N GLY A 28 4.54 9.81 -6.81
CA GLY A 28 3.15 9.96 -7.23
C GLY A 28 2.70 8.95 -8.30
N ASN A 29 3.55 7.97 -8.64
CA ASN A 29 3.25 6.96 -9.66
C ASN A 29 2.03 6.12 -9.26
N LEU A 30 1.93 5.73 -7.98
CA LEU A 30 0.78 4.98 -7.49
C LEU A 30 -0.52 5.79 -7.58
N THR A 31 -0.47 7.07 -7.20
CA THR A 31 -1.59 8.01 -7.35
C THR A 31 -2.06 8.10 -8.80
N ARG A 32 -1.12 8.27 -9.75
CA ARG A 32 -1.43 8.37 -11.18
C ARG A 32 -2.09 7.10 -11.73
N LEU A 33 -1.67 5.92 -11.27
CA LEU A 33 -2.30 4.65 -11.66
C LEU A 33 -3.76 4.54 -11.16
N ILE A 34 -4.03 5.06 -9.96
CA ILE A 34 -5.39 5.12 -9.41
C ILE A 34 -6.26 6.09 -10.22
N GLU A 35 -5.74 7.28 -10.53
CA GLU A 35 -6.44 8.30 -11.33
C GLU A 35 -6.76 7.79 -12.76
N GLN A 36 -5.84 7.03 -13.37
CA GLN A 36 -6.05 6.38 -14.66
C GLN A 36 -7.04 5.20 -14.63
N GLY A 37 -7.55 4.83 -13.45
CA GLY A 37 -8.46 3.70 -13.29
C GLY A 37 -7.82 2.33 -13.49
N LYS A 38 -6.47 2.25 -13.54
CA LYS A 38 -5.72 0.99 -13.71
C LYS A 38 -5.70 0.12 -12.45
N MET A 39 -6.16 0.67 -11.33
CA MET A 39 -6.21 0.04 -10.01
C MET A 39 -7.64 -0.29 -9.57
N LYS A 40 -8.63 -0.29 -10.47
CA LYS A 40 -10.01 -0.67 -10.12
C LYS A 40 -10.05 -2.12 -9.61
N ASN A 41 -10.89 -2.38 -8.60
CA ASN A 41 -11.05 -3.69 -7.96
C ASN A 41 -9.70 -4.27 -7.48
N SER A 42 -8.83 -3.42 -6.95
CA SER A 42 -7.56 -3.83 -6.33
C SER A 42 -7.56 -3.56 -4.83
N GLU A 43 -6.69 -4.28 -4.13
CA GLU A 43 -6.33 -4.01 -2.74
C GLU A 43 -4.91 -3.44 -2.73
N ILE A 44 -4.77 -2.19 -2.31
CA ILE A 44 -3.48 -1.53 -2.13
C ILE A 44 -3.03 -1.77 -0.70
N ILE A 45 -1.88 -2.41 -0.55
CA ILE A 45 -1.25 -2.68 0.73
C ILE A 45 -0.13 -1.66 0.91
N ILE A 46 -0.25 -0.83 1.93
CA ILE A 46 0.79 0.12 2.32
C ILE A 46 1.51 -0.48 3.54
N PRO A 47 2.78 -0.89 3.42
CA PRO A 47 3.53 -1.39 4.57
C PRO A 47 3.59 -0.36 5.71
N GLU A 48 3.36 -0.78 6.95
CA GLU A 48 3.47 0.10 8.14
C GLU A 48 4.88 0.70 8.28
N ILE A 49 5.91 -0.04 7.84
CA ILE A 49 7.29 0.46 7.80
C ILE A 49 7.46 1.68 6.89
N VAL A 50 6.71 1.77 5.78
CA VAL A 50 6.76 2.93 4.88
C VAL A 50 6.20 4.17 5.58
N MET A 51 5.15 4.01 6.40
CA MET A 51 4.64 5.11 7.23
C MET A 51 5.69 5.60 8.23
N GLY A 52 6.38 4.66 8.89
CA GLY A 52 7.46 4.98 9.83
C GLY A 52 8.61 5.71 9.16
N GLU A 53 9.04 5.26 7.98
CA GLU A 53 10.13 5.87 7.23
C GLU A 53 9.80 7.31 6.83
N LEU A 54 8.61 7.54 6.26
CA LEU A 54 8.16 8.88 5.86
C LEU A 54 8.07 9.82 7.06
N GLN A 55 7.55 9.35 8.20
CA GLN A 55 7.52 10.12 9.42
C GLN A 55 8.92 10.45 9.93
N ALA A 56 9.84 9.48 9.93
CA ALA A 56 11.22 9.72 10.34
C ALA A 56 11.93 10.75 9.43
N GLN A 57 11.61 10.75 8.14
CA GLN A 57 12.06 11.78 7.19
C GLN A 57 11.46 13.15 7.53
N THR A 58 10.17 13.25 7.88
CA THR A 58 9.56 14.52 8.31
C THR A 58 10.15 15.07 9.60
N SER A 59 10.44 14.23 10.59
CA SER A 59 11.12 14.64 11.83
C SER A 59 12.49 15.25 11.57
N ARG A 60 13.12 14.88 10.45
CA ARG A 60 14.41 15.42 9.98
C ARG A 60 14.26 16.55 8.97
N MET A 61 13.05 17.11 8.84
CA MET A 61 12.69 18.17 7.89
C MET A 61 13.00 17.83 6.43
N LYS A 62 13.01 16.55 6.05
CA LYS A 62 13.19 16.14 4.67
C LYS A 62 11.87 16.27 3.90
N GLU A 63 11.91 17.02 2.81
CA GLU A 63 10.75 17.25 1.93
C GLU A 63 10.11 15.96 1.43
N SER A 64 10.92 14.94 1.11
CA SER A 64 10.44 13.63 0.67
C SER A 64 9.47 12.95 1.65
N GLY A 65 9.68 13.14 2.96
CA GLY A 65 8.77 12.62 3.98
C GLY A 65 7.40 13.32 3.93
N PHE A 66 7.40 14.65 3.78
CA PHE A 66 6.16 15.42 3.69
C PHE A 66 5.40 15.09 2.41
N LEU A 67 6.10 15.00 1.27
CA LEU A 67 5.53 14.62 -0.02
C LEU A 67 4.92 13.22 0.04
N GLY A 68 5.63 12.24 0.60
CA GLY A 68 5.10 10.88 0.70
C GLY A 68 3.85 10.78 1.57
N LEU A 69 3.81 11.47 2.72
CA LEU A 69 2.61 11.48 3.57
C LEU A 69 1.42 12.18 2.89
N ALA A 70 1.69 13.25 2.13
CA ALA A 70 0.66 13.91 1.33
C ALA A 70 0.11 12.98 0.24
N GLU A 71 0.95 12.22 -0.45
CA GLU A 71 0.48 11.25 -1.44
C GLU A 71 -0.31 10.10 -0.83
N ILE A 72 0.07 9.59 0.34
CA ILE A 72 -0.75 8.57 1.03
C ILE A 72 -2.14 9.11 1.37
N LYS A 73 -2.24 10.38 1.79
CA LYS A 73 -3.54 11.03 2.01
C LYS A 73 -4.35 11.09 0.72
N LYS A 74 -3.74 11.52 -0.39
CA LYS A 74 -4.39 11.60 -1.71
C LYS A 74 -4.85 10.22 -2.20
N ILE A 75 -4.01 9.19 -2.05
CA ILE A 75 -4.34 7.79 -2.38
C ILE A 75 -5.56 7.31 -1.59
N ARG A 76 -5.65 7.63 -0.29
CA ARG A 76 -6.83 7.31 0.54
C ARG A 76 -8.11 7.97 0.03
N GLU A 77 -8.04 9.23 -0.37
CA GLU A 77 -9.20 9.97 -0.89
C GLU A 77 -9.67 9.42 -2.24
N LEU A 78 -8.73 9.13 -3.15
CA LEU A 78 -9.04 8.54 -4.45
C LEU A 78 -9.58 7.12 -4.33
N SER A 79 -9.06 6.33 -3.40
CA SER A 79 -9.48 4.94 -3.22
C SER A 79 -10.95 4.82 -2.78
N LYS A 80 -11.43 5.76 -1.95
CA LYS A 80 -12.85 5.87 -1.57
C LYS A 80 -13.76 6.08 -2.79
N LYS A 81 -13.30 6.83 -3.79
CA LYS A 81 -14.06 7.11 -5.02
C LYS A 81 -14.02 5.95 -6.02
N ASN A 82 -12.94 5.18 -6.02
CA ASN A 82 -12.62 4.22 -7.10
C ASN A 82 -12.87 2.74 -6.73
N LYS A 83 -13.56 2.47 -5.61
CA LYS A 83 -13.79 1.10 -5.07
C LYS A 83 -12.48 0.31 -4.88
N ILE A 84 -11.47 0.98 -4.34
CA ILE A 84 -10.17 0.41 -4.04
C ILE A 84 -10.06 0.25 -2.52
N THR A 85 -9.66 -0.93 -2.06
CA THR A 85 -9.41 -1.17 -0.65
C THR A 85 -7.97 -0.78 -0.34
N ILE A 86 -7.73 -0.05 0.74
CA ILE A 86 -6.39 0.18 1.28
C ILE A 86 -6.25 -0.57 2.59
N LYS A 87 -5.16 -1.32 2.74
CA LYS A 87 -4.75 -1.91 4.01
C LYS A 87 -3.36 -1.44 4.40
N PHE A 88 -3.17 -1.23 5.68
CA PHE A 88 -1.85 -1.06 6.26
C PHE A 88 -1.43 -2.39 6.89
N VAL A 89 -0.24 -2.88 6.54
CA VAL A 89 0.19 -4.24 6.88
C VAL A 89 1.63 -4.23 7.36
N GLY A 90 1.94 -5.15 8.28
CA GLY A 90 3.29 -5.36 8.80
C GLY A 90 3.52 -4.66 10.13
N GLU A 91 4.71 -4.85 10.66
CA GLU A 91 5.13 -4.20 11.90
C GLU A 91 5.52 -2.74 11.62
N ARG A 92 5.22 -1.89 12.60
CA ARG A 92 5.67 -0.51 12.61
C ARG A 92 6.94 -0.43 13.46
N PRO A 93 8.14 -0.43 12.85
CA PRO A 93 9.37 -0.29 13.61
C PRO A 93 9.38 1.03 14.38
N SER A 94 10.08 1.03 15.51
CA SER A 94 10.25 2.26 16.28
C SER A 94 11.08 3.27 15.48
N TYR A 95 11.00 4.55 15.88
CA TYR A 95 11.84 5.58 15.26
C TYR A 95 13.34 5.21 15.37
N GLU A 96 13.77 4.70 16.52
CA GLU A 96 15.14 4.24 16.76
C GLU A 96 15.54 3.09 15.82
N ASP A 97 14.67 2.10 15.63
CA ASP A 97 14.91 0.99 14.71
C ASP A 97 15.12 1.49 13.27
N ILE A 98 14.33 2.46 12.83
CA ILE A 98 14.46 3.06 11.49
C ILE A 98 15.79 3.80 11.35
N LEU A 99 16.22 4.53 12.39
CA LEU A 99 17.48 5.25 12.34
C LEU A 99 18.70 4.32 12.35
N LEU A 100 18.62 3.23 13.12
CA LEU A 100 19.69 2.25 13.29
C LEU A 100 19.69 1.19 12.18
N SER A 101 18.65 1.15 11.36
CA SER A 101 18.54 0.24 10.23
C SER A 101 19.67 0.47 9.23
N LYS A 102 20.43 -0.59 8.93
CA LYS A 102 21.36 -0.59 7.80
C LYS A 102 20.59 -0.27 6.52
N SER A 103 21.23 0.47 5.62
CA SER A 103 20.70 0.75 4.27
C SER A 103 20.20 -0.57 3.65
N GLY A 104 18.94 -0.60 3.22
CA GLY A 104 18.29 -1.76 2.60
C GLY A 104 17.43 -2.65 3.52
N ARG A 105 17.45 -2.48 4.85
CA ARG A 105 16.58 -3.28 5.74
C ARG A 105 15.10 -2.98 5.51
N VAL A 106 14.76 -1.71 5.29
CA VAL A 106 13.39 -1.27 5.00
C VAL A 106 12.89 -1.94 3.71
N ASP A 107 13.70 -1.90 2.65
CA ASP A 107 13.37 -2.51 1.36
C ASP A 107 13.15 -4.02 1.48
N ALA A 108 13.97 -4.72 2.27
CA ALA A 108 13.80 -6.15 2.52
C ALA A 108 12.45 -6.46 3.20
N LEU A 109 12.06 -5.66 4.19
CA LEU A 109 10.77 -5.83 4.87
C LEU A 109 9.57 -5.54 3.96
N ILE A 110 9.68 -4.53 3.09
CA ILE A 110 8.68 -4.25 2.05
C ILE A 110 8.56 -5.44 1.09
N GLN A 111 9.69 -6.01 0.65
CA GLN A 111 9.69 -7.19 -0.23
C GLN A 111 9.10 -8.43 0.45
N ASP A 112 9.35 -8.64 1.73
CA ASP A 112 8.79 -9.77 2.47
C ASP A 112 7.27 -9.63 2.62
N ILE A 113 6.76 -8.42 2.90
CA ILE A 113 5.31 -8.14 2.89
C ILE A 113 4.71 -8.41 1.50
N ALA A 114 5.44 -8.07 0.43
CA ALA A 114 5.02 -8.35 -0.94
C ALA A 114 4.98 -9.85 -1.27
N LYS A 115 5.94 -10.65 -0.77
CA LYS A 115 5.93 -12.12 -0.95
C LYS A 115 4.78 -12.80 -0.20
N GLN A 116 4.34 -12.22 0.92
CA GLN A 116 3.30 -12.79 1.78
C GLN A 116 1.86 -12.46 1.33
N ASN A 117 1.67 -11.60 0.32
CA ASN A 117 0.36 -11.08 -0.06
C ASN A 117 0.00 -11.32 -1.51
#